data_AF-A0A523SKQ2-F1
#
_entry.id   AF-A0A523SKQ2-F1
#
_cell.length_a   1.000
_cell.length_b   1.000
_cell.length_c   1.000
_cell.angle_alpha   90.00
_cell.angle_beta   90.00
_cell.angle_gamma   90.00
#
_symmetry.space_group_name_H-M   'P 1'
#
loop_
_entity.id
_entity.type
_entity.pdbx_description
1 polymer ?
#
loop_
_entity_poly.entity_id
_entity_poly.type
_entity_poly.pdbx_seq_one_letter_code
_entity_poly.pdbx_strand_id
1 'polypeptide(L)'
;MEWLLLGGLILIMGIFSKIPQLEDGIKYLSAIKIPIGIVIFLVGLSSFDMGGRYVFGAIMALVAGTALVFSLLNLVPKAEISIERVSTIMTAFELPIGILSILAALIAMF
;
A
#
# COMPACT_ATOMS: atom_id res chain seq x y z
N MET A 1 -11.58 5.71 7.82
CA MET A 1 -10.45 4.74 7.88
C MET A 1 -10.51 3.70 6.77
N GLU A 2 -11.57 3.70 5.96
CA GLU A 2 -11.78 2.80 4.82
C GLU A 2 -10.66 2.92 3.78
N TRP A 3 -10.11 4.12 3.58
CA TRP A 3 -8.98 4.33 2.68
C TRP A 3 -7.73 3.57 3.11
N LEU A 4 -7.44 3.51 4.41
CA LEU A 4 -6.31 2.72 4.94
C LEU A 4 -6.54 1.22 4.72
N LEU A 5 -7.77 0.76 4.91
CA LEU A 5 -8.15 -0.63 4.63
C LEU A 5 -7.93 -0.97 3.15
N LEU A 6 -8.41 -0.09 2.25
CA LEU A 6 -8.20 -0.22 0.80
C LEU A 6 -6.70 -0.25 0.45
N GLY A 7 -5.90 0.64 1.04
CA GLY A 7 -4.46 0.67 0.87
C GLY A 7 -3.76 -0.61 1.31
N GLY A 8 -4.15 -1.14 2.47
CA GLY A 8 -3.65 -2.41 2.99
C GLY A 8 -3.99 -3.58 2.06
N LEU A 9 -5.21 -3.60 1.51
CA LEU A 9 -5.64 -4.59 0.52
C LEU A 9 -4.82 -4.50 -0.77
N ILE A 10 -4.57 -3.30 -1.29
CA ILE A 10 -3.77 -3.09 -2.50
C ILE A 10 -2.32 -3.56 -2.31
N LEU A 11 -1.74 -3.35 -1.13
CA LEU A 11 -0.38 -3.81 -0.80
C LEU A 11 -0.27 -5.34 -0.75
N ILE A 12 -1.27 -6.04 -0.21
CA ILE A 12 -1.28 -7.51 -0.22
C ILE A 12 -1.62 -8.10 -1.59
N MET A 13 -2.26 -7.34 -2.50
CA MET A 13 -2.54 -7.83 -3.86
C MET A 13 -1.27 -8.15 -4.66
N GLY A 14 -0.11 -7.60 -4.27
CA GLY A 14 1.19 -7.96 -4.85
C GLY A 14 1.54 -9.45 -4.75
N ILE A 15 1.01 -10.16 -3.74
CA ILE A 15 1.22 -11.61 -3.57
C ILE A 15 0.60 -12.40 -4.72
N PHE A 16 -0.54 -11.94 -5.22
CA PHE A 16 -1.32 -12.62 -6.26
C PHE A 16 -0.81 -12.31 -7.67
N SER A 17 0.28 -11.56 -7.81
CA SER A 17 0.93 -11.23 -9.10
C SER A 17 1.36 -12.44 -9.91
N LYS A 18 1.54 -13.60 -9.27
CA LYS A 18 1.90 -14.85 -9.94
C LYS A 18 0.69 -15.66 -10.44
N ILE A 19 -0.54 -15.18 -10.23
CA ILE A 19 -1.76 -15.83 -10.72
C ILE A 19 -2.13 -15.23 -12.08
N PRO A 20 -2.06 -15.99 -13.19
CA PRO A 20 -2.26 -15.47 -14.55
C PRO A 20 -3.63 -14.79 -14.75
N GLN A 21 -4.65 -15.29 -14.06
CA GLN A 21 -6.03 -14.77 -14.14
C GLN A 21 -6.20 -13.39 -13.48
N LEU A 22 -5.22 -12.96 -12.67
CA LEU A 22 -5.24 -11.69 -11.94
C LEU A 22 -4.23 -10.68 -12.50
N GLU A 23 -3.46 -11.05 -13.52
CA GLU A 23 -2.38 -10.24 -14.07
C GLU A 23 -2.89 -8.91 -14.64
N ASP A 24 -3.97 -8.95 -15.44
CA ASP A 24 -4.62 -7.74 -15.95
C ASP A 24 -5.18 -6.87 -14.83
N GLY A 25 -5.82 -7.49 -13.83
CA GLY A 25 -6.37 -6.78 -12.67
C GLY A 25 -5.30 -6.05 -11.87
N ILE A 26 -4.15 -6.70 -11.65
CA ILE A 26 -3.00 -6.13 -10.94
C ILE A 26 -2.34 -5.01 -11.74
N LYS A 27 -2.33 -5.11 -13.08
CA LYS A 27 -1.84 -4.06 -13.96
C LYS A 27 -2.68 -2.79 -13.86
N TYR A 28 -4.01 -2.89 -13.89
CA TYR A 28 -4.91 -1.76 -13.65
C TYR A 28 -4.77 -1.22 -12.22
N LEU A 29 -4.62 -2.11 -11.23
CA LEU A 29 -4.37 -1.74 -9.84
C LEU A 29 -3.09 -0.91 -9.70
N SER A 30 -2.03 -1.29 -10.42
CA SER A 30 -0.73 -0.61 -10.41
C SER A 30 -0.85 0.85 -10.85
N ALA A 31 -1.69 1.12 -11.86
CA ALA A 31 -1.94 2.48 -12.34
C ALA A 31 -2.64 3.37 -11.30
N ILE A 32 -3.48 2.79 -10.45
CA ILE A 32 -4.23 3.51 -9.41
C ILE A 32 -3.53 3.51 -8.03
N LYS A 33 -2.44 2.76 -7.84
CA LYS A 33 -1.66 2.73 -6.58
C LYS A 33 -1.22 4.13 -6.15
N ILE A 34 -0.79 4.95 -7.10
CA ILE A 34 -0.26 6.31 -6.84
C ILE A 34 -1.35 7.25 -6.33
N PRO A 35 -2.46 7.50 -7.07
CA PRO A 35 -3.51 8.39 -6.57
C PRO A 35 -4.11 7.89 -5.26
N ILE A 36 -4.28 6.57 -5.09
CA ILE A 36 -4.77 6.00 -3.84
C ILE A 36 -3.77 6.20 -2.70
N GLY A 37 -2.48 5.99 -2.95
CA GLY A 37 -1.41 6.23 -1.98
C GLY A 37 -1.38 7.67 -1.47
N ILE A 38 -1.57 8.65 -2.36
CA ILE A 38 -1.67 10.07 -1.99
C ILE A 38 -2.89 10.31 -1.09
N VAL A 39 -4.07 9.78 -1.47
CA VAL A 39 -5.29 9.94 -0.67
C VAL A 39 -5.09 9.35 0.73
N ILE A 40 -4.52 8.15 0.84
CA ILE A 40 -4.26 7.50 2.12
C ILE A 40 -3.29 8.32 2.97
N PHE A 41 -2.24 8.86 2.37
CA PHE A 41 -1.27 9.70 3.07
C PHE A 41 -1.93 10.96 3.66
N LEU A 42 -2.78 11.64 2.88
CA LEU A 42 -3.53 12.81 3.34
C LEU A 42 -4.54 12.45 4.44
N VAL A 43 -5.25 11.32 4.31
CA VAL A 43 -6.14 10.81 5.35
C VAL A 43 -5.37 10.55 6.63
N GLY A 44 -4.17 9.95 6.54
CA GLY A 44 -3.28 9.73 7.68
C GLY A 44 -2.91 11.02 8.40
N LEU A 45 -2.47 12.04 7.66
CA LEU A 45 -2.17 13.37 8.23
C LEU A 45 -3.37 13.97 8.96
N SER A 46 -4.56 13.92 8.36
CA SER A 46 -5.79 14.47 8.96
C SER A 46 -6.28 13.69 10.19
N SER A 47 -5.87 12.42 10.33
CA SER A 47 -6.36 11.53 11.39
C SER A 47 -5.63 11.72 12.73
N PHE A 48 -4.49 12.42 12.76
CA PHE A 48 -3.78 12.72 14.01
C PHE A 48 -4.60 13.61 14.96
N ASP A 49 -5.44 14.49 14.41
CA ASP A 49 -6.26 15.42 15.18
C ASP A 49 -7.55 14.77 15.73
N MET A 50 -7.84 13.51 15.37
CA MET A 50 -9.07 12.81 15.77
C MET A 50 -8.96 12.09 17.12
N GLY A 51 -7.80 12.15 17.79
CA GLY A 51 -7.57 11.61 19.13
C GLY A 51 -6.72 10.34 19.17
N GLY A 52 -6.34 9.91 20.39
CA GLY A 52 -5.34 8.86 20.63
C GLY A 52 -5.63 7.51 19.95
N ARG A 53 -6.91 7.16 19.76
CA ARG A 53 -7.34 5.94 19.09
C ARG A 53 -6.93 5.89 17.61
N TYR A 54 -6.82 7.04 16.95
CA TYR A 54 -6.51 7.12 15.52
C TYR A 54 -5.01 7.21 15.24
N VAL A 55 -4.17 7.43 16.26
CA VAL A 55 -2.72 7.63 16.08
C VAL A 55 -2.05 6.43 15.41
N PHE A 56 -2.37 5.21 15.83
CA PHE A 56 -1.82 4.01 15.20
C PHE A 56 -2.23 3.90 13.72
N GLY A 57 -3.51 4.16 13.44
CA GLY A 57 -4.04 4.21 12.08
C GLY A 57 -3.45 5.31 11.22
N ALA A 58 -3.23 6.49 11.80
CA ALA A 58 -2.63 7.65 11.14
C ALA A 58 -1.18 7.35 10.73
N ILE A 59 -0.39 6.77 11.63
CA ILE A 59 0.98 6.30 11.34
C ILE A 59 0.96 5.26 10.21
N MET A 60 0.09 4.25 10.31
CA MET A 60 0.00 3.22 9.28
C MET A 60 -0.46 3.76 7.93
N ALA A 61 -1.33 4.77 7.90
CA ALA A 61 -1.72 5.46 6.69
C ALA A 61 -0.57 6.24 6.04
N LEU A 62 0.29 6.89 6.82
CA LEU A 62 1.50 7.49 6.28
C LEU A 62 2.42 6.43 5.67
N VAL A 63 2.66 5.33 6.38
CA VAL A 63 3.54 4.25 5.92
C VAL A 63 2.97 3.58 4.66
N ALA A 64 1.68 3.22 4.65
CA ALA A 64 1.01 2.59 3.52
C ALA A 64 0.91 3.52 2.31
N GLY A 65 0.52 4.78 2.52
CA GLY A 65 0.46 5.79 1.46
C GLY A 65 1.83 6.01 0.83
N THR A 66 2.88 6.11 1.66
CA THR A 66 4.26 6.24 1.19
C THR A 66 4.69 5.00 0.42
N ALA A 67 4.44 3.79 0.93
CA ALA A 67 4.79 2.54 0.24
C ALA A 67 4.11 2.43 -1.13
N LEU A 68 2.83 2.79 -1.22
CA LEU A 68 2.07 2.80 -2.48
C LEU A 68 2.60 3.83 -3.48
N VAL A 69 3.01 5.02 -3.02
CA VAL A 69 3.63 6.04 -3.86
C VAL A 69 5.02 5.61 -4.32
N PHE A 70 5.83 5.00 -3.45
CA PHE A 70 7.16 4.49 -3.79
C PHE A 70 7.15 3.33 -4.79
N SER A 71 5.98 2.69 -5.01
CA SER A 71 5.76 1.74 -6.10
C SER A 71 6.11 2.33 -7.48
N LEU A 72 6.14 3.67 -7.64
CA LEU A 72 6.64 4.39 -8.82
C LEU A 72 8.11 4.11 -9.17
N LEU A 73 8.96 3.75 -8.21
CA LEU A 73 10.36 3.43 -8.52
C LEU A 73 10.50 2.21 -9.45
N ASN A 74 9.47 1.36 -9.53
CA ASN A 74 9.39 0.25 -10.49
C ASN A 74 8.97 0.67 -11.90
N LEU A 75 8.42 1.87 -12.10
CA LEU A 75 8.11 2.41 -13.43
C LEU A 75 9.34 3.04 -14.10
N VAL A 76 10.44 3.25 -13.37
CA VAL A 76 11.71 3.75 -13.94
C VAL A 76 12.49 2.55 -14.48
N PRO A 77 12.70 2.43 -15.80
CA PRO A 77 13.36 1.28 -16.40
C PRO A 77 14.84 1.28 -16.01
N LYS A 78 15.21 0.49 -15.01
CA LYS A 78 16.61 0.19 -14.70
C LYS A 78 16.86 -1.30 -14.96
N ALA A 79 17.54 -1.57 -16.07
CA ALA A 79 18.25 -2.79 -16.44
C ALA A 79 17.60 -4.12 -16.00
N GLU A 80 17.21 -4.91 -17.00
CA GLU A 80 16.48 -6.20 -16.98
C GLU A 80 16.95 -7.25 -15.93
N ILE A 81 18.14 -7.10 -15.35
CA ILE A 81 18.70 -8.00 -14.33
C ILE A 81 18.25 -7.65 -12.90
N SER A 82 17.68 -6.45 -12.67
CA SER A 82 17.32 -5.97 -11.32
C SER A 82 15.84 -6.08 -10.95
N ILE A 83 14.95 -6.26 -11.94
CA ILE A 83 13.49 -6.17 -11.77
C ILE A 83 12.96 -7.28 -10.85
N GLU A 84 13.49 -8.50 -10.98
CA GLU A 84 13.00 -9.65 -10.21
C GLU A 84 13.39 -9.57 -8.72
N ARG A 85 14.60 -9.08 -8.42
CA ARG A 85 15.05 -8.82 -7.04
C ARG A 85 14.32 -7.64 -6.40
N VAL A 86 14.13 -6.55 -7.14
CA VAL A 86 13.39 -5.37 -6.65
C VAL A 86 11.93 -5.72 -6.38
N SER A 87 11.28 -6.48 -7.28
CA SER A 87 9.93 -7.02 -7.09
C SER A 87 9.82 -7.89 -5.84
N THR A 88 10.78 -8.81 -5.63
CA THR A 88 10.80 -9.71 -4.48
C THR A 88 10.99 -8.95 -3.16
N ILE A 89 11.92 -7.99 -3.12
CA ILE A 89 12.19 -7.16 -1.94
C ILE A 89 10.98 -6.30 -1.62
N MET A 90 10.38 -5.64 -2.62
CA MET A 90 9.17 -4.85 -2.43
C MET A 90 8.03 -5.70 -1.90
N THR A 91 7.78 -6.88 -2.46
CA THR A 91 6.72 -7.79 -1.99
C THR A 91 6.93 -8.18 -0.52
N ALA A 92 8.20 -8.37 -0.10
CA ALA A 92 8.54 -8.67 1.29
C ALA A 92 8.25 -7.50 2.25
N PHE A 93 8.22 -6.24 1.78
CA PHE A 93 7.84 -5.07 2.57
C PHE A 93 6.36 -4.71 2.44
N GLU A 94 5.78 -4.81 1.24
CA GLU A 94 4.36 -4.51 0.98
C GLU A 94 3.45 -5.44 1.80
N LEU A 95 3.80 -6.72 1.94
CA LEU A 95 2.98 -7.69 2.67
C LEU A 95 2.83 -7.35 4.17
N PRO A 96 3.90 -7.22 4.99
CA PRO A 96 3.77 -6.82 6.38
C PRO A 96 3.08 -5.47 6.56
N ILE A 97 3.41 -4.49 5.72
CA ILE A 97 2.79 -3.15 5.77
C ILE A 97 1.30 -3.27 5.48
N GLY A 98 0.90 -4.08 4.49
CA GLY A 98 -0.49 -4.31 4.14
C GLY A 98 -1.29 -4.93 5.27
N ILE A 99 -0.76 -5.99 5.91
CA ILE A 99 -1.39 -6.64 7.06
C ILE A 99 -1.56 -5.66 8.23
N LEU A 100 -0.50 -4.94 8.59
CA LEU A 100 -0.54 -3.95 9.67
C LEU A 100 -1.52 -2.81 9.36
N SER A 101 -1.62 -2.40 8.10
CA SER A 101 -2.57 -1.36 7.66
C SER A 101 -4.02 -1.81 7.79
N ILE A 102 -4.31 -3.07 7.46
CA ILE A 102 -5.65 -3.65 7.65
C ILE A 102 -6.00 -3.68 9.15
N LEU A 103 -5.09 -4.18 9.99
CA LEU A 103 -5.31 -4.20 11.44
C LEU A 103 -5.52 -2.79 12.02
N ALA A 104 -4.70 -1.83 11.60
CA ALA A 104 -4.81 -0.45 12.04
C ALA A 104 -6.10 0.21 11.58
N ALA A 105 -6.57 -0.10 10.36
CA ALA A 105 -7.86 0.35 9.88
C ALA A 105 -9.00 -0.22 10.72
N LEU A 106 -8.99 -1.52 11.02
CA LEU A 106 -10.02 -2.18 11.84
C LEU A 106 -10.08 -1.59 13.26
N ILE A 107 -8.94 -1.41 13.93
CA ILE A 107 -8.87 -0.83 15.28
C ILE A 107 -9.42 0.61 15.30
N ALA A 108 -9.15 1.38 14.26
CA ALA A 108 -9.63 2.76 14.17
C ALA A 108 -11.08 2.87 13.68
N MET A 109 -11.70 1.79 13.18
CA MET A 109 -13.13 1.74 12.82
C MET A 109 -14.03 1.32 13.99
N PHE A 110 -13.59 0.40 14.86
CA PHE A 110 -14.36 -0.13 16.00
C PHE A 110 -13.92 0.41 17.36
#